data_AF-A0A0F9W4R7-F1
#
_entry.id   AF-A0A0F9W4R7-F1
#
_cell.length_a   1.000
_cell.length_b   1.000
_cell.length_c   1.000
_cell.angle_alpha   90.00
_cell.angle_beta   90.00
_cell.angle_gamma   90.00
#
_symmetry.space_group_name_H-M   'P 1'
#
loop_
_entity.id
_entity.type
_entity.pdbx_description
1 polymer ?
#
loop_
_entity_poly.entity_id
_entity_poly.type
_entity_poly.pdbx_seq_one_letter_code
_entity_poly.pdbx_strand_id
1 'polypeptide(L)'
;MARKAPAGAPWAPAPYQLADIGAIQAMAKGEAEPHQQVRALKWIVEDVCRTYDLSFRPDSERDTAFAEGLRHAGLQIVKATKINTKLLRKDHAPRPKPSTEQPGT
;
A
#
# COMPACT_ATOMS: atom_id res chain seq x y z
N MET A 1 -8.27 15.54 22.86
CA MET A 1 -8.80 15.61 21.48
C MET A 1 -7.63 15.45 20.52
N ALA A 2 -7.53 14.36 19.75
CA ALA A 2 -6.43 14.21 18.78
C ALA A 2 -6.53 15.32 17.72
N ARG A 3 -5.44 16.06 17.47
CA ARG A 3 -5.41 17.06 16.40
C ARG A 3 -5.62 16.33 15.06
N LYS A 4 -6.62 16.77 14.28
CA LYS A 4 -6.84 16.27 12.93
C LYS A 4 -5.57 16.49 12.10
N ALA A 5 -5.21 15.49 11.31
CA ALA A 5 -4.07 15.60 10.42
C ALA A 5 -4.17 16.83 9.50
N PRO A 6 -3.05 17.50 9.18
CA PRO A 6 -3.06 18.47 8.10
C PRO A 6 -3.49 17.77 6.80
N ALA A 7 -4.31 18.46 6.00
CA ALA A 7 -4.74 17.94 4.72
C ALA A 7 -3.50 17.65 3.84
N GLY A 8 -3.44 16.45 3.25
CA GLY A 8 -2.31 16.04 2.42
C GLY A 8 -1.10 15.49 3.19
N ALA A 9 -1.11 15.48 4.52
CA ALA A 9 -0.05 14.85 5.29
C ALA A 9 0.09 13.36 4.88
N PRO A 10 1.32 12.87 4.68
CA PRO A 10 1.54 11.53 4.13
C PRO A 10 1.11 10.42 5.10
N TRP A 11 1.17 10.66 6.41
CA TRP A 11 0.70 9.75 7.45
C TRP A 11 -0.81 9.83 7.72
N ALA A 12 -1.53 10.78 7.10
CA ALA A 12 -2.97 10.90 7.26
C ALA A 12 -3.69 9.79 6.47
N PRO A 13 -4.87 9.33 6.94
CA PRO A 13 -5.70 8.42 6.16
C PRO A 13 -5.97 8.94 4.75
N ALA A 14 -5.97 8.04 3.77
CA ALA A 14 -6.25 8.37 2.38
C ALA A 14 -7.67 8.92 2.21
N PRO A 15 -7.88 9.88 1.28
CA PRO A 15 -9.23 10.26 0.88
C PRO A 15 -9.95 9.07 0.24
N TYR A 16 -11.28 9.00 0.40
CA TYR A 16 -12.08 7.91 -0.14
C TYR A 16 -13.47 8.39 -0.57
N GLN A 17 -14.04 7.68 -1.53
CA GLN A 17 -15.46 7.71 -1.86
C GLN A 17 -16.16 6.47 -1.28
N LEU A 18 -17.48 6.53 -1.13
CA LEU A 18 -18.28 5.39 -0.66
C LEU A 18 -18.04 4.12 -1.50
N ALA A 19 -17.88 4.30 -2.81
CA ALA A 19 -17.60 3.21 -3.75
C ALA A 19 -16.23 2.55 -3.53
N ASP A 20 -15.23 3.29 -3.05
CA ASP A 20 -13.90 2.72 -2.74
C ASP A 20 -13.98 1.81 -1.51
N ILE A 21 -14.63 2.30 -0.45
CA ILE A 21 -14.84 1.54 0.77
C ILE A 21 -15.68 0.29 0.50
N GLY A 22 -16.77 0.43 -0.27
CA GLY A 22 -17.60 -0.71 -0.67
C GLY A 22 -16.82 -1.76 -1.46
N ALA A 23 -15.98 -1.33 -2.41
CA ALA A 23 -15.13 -2.23 -3.19
C ALA A 23 -14.09 -2.96 -2.34
N ILE A 24 -13.47 -2.27 -1.37
CA ILE A 24 -12.50 -2.86 -0.43
C ILE A 24 -13.18 -3.86 0.50
N GLN A 25 -14.36 -3.53 1.03
CA GLN A 25 -15.13 -4.42 1.87
C GLN A 25 -15.57 -5.68 1.12
N ALA A 26 -16.02 -5.54 -0.13
CA ALA A 26 -16.38 -6.68 -0.98
C ALA A 26 -15.14 -7.56 -1.27
N MET A 27 -13.98 -6.94 -1.53
CA MET A 27 -12.73 -7.69 -1.75
C MET A 27 -12.30 -8.45 -0.50
N ALA A 28 -12.39 -7.82 0.67
CA ALA A 28 -12.04 -8.45 1.94
C ALA A 28 -12.92 -9.67 2.27
N LYS A 29 -14.18 -9.68 1.80
CA LYS A 29 -15.10 -10.82 1.91
C LYS A 29 -14.90 -11.90 0.83
N GLY A 30 -14.14 -11.61 -0.23
CA GLY A 30 -14.02 -12.49 -1.40
C GLY A 30 -15.23 -12.43 -2.34
N GLU A 31 -16.06 -11.38 -2.24
CA GLU A 31 -17.33 -11.22 -2.96
C GLU A 31 -17.28 -10.06 -3.97
N ALA A 32 -16.09 -9.50 -4.23
CA ALA A 32 -15.95 -8.35 -5.13
C ALA A 32 -16.27 -8.71 -6.58
N GLU A 33 -17.20 -7.97 -7.17
CA GLU A 33 -17.47 -7.97 -8.60
C GLU A 33 -16.25 -7.49 -9.40
N PRO A 34 -16.11 -7.86 -10.70
CA PRO A 34 -14.92 -7.52 -11.49
C PRO A 34 -14.56 -6.02 -11.48
N HIS A 35 -15.56 -5.14 -11.56
CA HIS A 35 -15.34 -3.70 -11.52
C HIS A 35 -14.90 -3.20 -10.12
N GLN A 36 -15.34 -3.85 -9.04
CA GLN A 36 -14.93 -3.53 -7.68
C GLN A 36 -13.48 -3.94 -7.42
N GLN A 37 -13.04 -5.09 -7.96
CA GLN A 37 -11.65 -5.53 -7.85
C GLN A 37 -10.68 -4.51 -8.45
N VAL A 38 -10.96 -4.06 -9.68
CA VAL A 38 -10.15 -3.04 -10.38
C VAL A 38 -10.20 -1.71 -9.63
N ARG A 39 -11.38 -1.28 -9.18
CA ARG A 39 -11.54 -0.03 -8.43
C ARG A 39 -10.74 -0.04 -7.14
N ALA A 40 -10.84 -1.10 -6.35
CA ALA A 40 -10.14 -1.19 -5.09
C ALA A 40 -8.62 -1.27 -5.26
N LEU A 41 -8.13 -2.00 -6.27
CA LEU A 41 -6.71 -2.00 -6.60
C LEU A 41 -6.22 -0.60 -7.02
N LYS A 42 -7.02 0.11 -7.82
CA LYS A 42 -6.73 1.49 -8.22
C LYS A 42 -6.63 2.41 -7.00
N TRP A 43 -7.63 2.39 -6.11
CA TRP A 43 -7.64 3.22 -4.90
C TRP A 43 -6.45 2.93 -3.97
N ILE A 44 -6.07 1.66 -3.82
CA ILE A 44 -4.88 1.29 -3.03
C ILE A 44 -3.61 1.92 -3.63
N VAL A 45 -3.42 1.81 -4.95
CA VAL A 45 -2.21 2.29 -5.62
C VAL A 45 -2.16 3.83 -5.66
N GLU A 46 -3.28 4.46 -6.02
CA GLU A 46 -3.34 5.91 -6.29
C GLU A 46 -3.52 6.72 -5.01
N ASP A 47 -4.41 6.33 -4.09
CA ASP A 47 -4.78 7.16 -2.94
C ASP A 47 -4.12 6.71 -1.63
N VAL A 48 -4.03 5.39 -1.40
CA VAL A 48 -3.42 4.85 -0.16
C VAL A 48 -1.90 4.89 -0.23
N CYS A 49 -1.32 4.32 -1.29
CA CYS A 49 0.12 4.31 -1.50
C CYS A 49 0.66 5.60 -2.13
N ARG A 50 -0.22 6.46 -2.69
CA ARG A 50 0.16 7.72 -3.36
C ARG A 50 1.31 7.51 -4.37
N THR A 51 1.22 6.42 -5.14
CA THR A 51 2.34 5.91 -5.97
C THR A 51 2.83 6.93 -7.00
N TYR A 52 1.92 7.77 -7.48
CA TYR A 52 2.17 8.74 -8.55
C TYR A 52 2.31 10.18 -8.03
N ASP A 53 2.19 10.40 -6.72
CA ASP A 53 2.38 11.71 -6.12
C ASP A 53 3.88 12.03 -5.98
N LEU A 54 4.20 13.33 -6.01
CA LEU A 54 5.51 13.81 -5.59
C LEU A 54 5.67 13.53 -4.09
N SER A 55 6.77 12.89 -3.71
CA SER A 55 7.09 12.51 -2.32
C SER A 55 7.80 13.61 -1.52
N PHE A 56 8.50 14.52 -2.19
CA PHE A 56 9.24 15.60 -1.54
C PHE A 56 8.33 16.53 -0.72
N ARG A 57 8.68 16.76 0.55
CA ARG A 57 8.00 17.67 1.48
C ARG A 57 9.03 18.68 1.99
N PRO A 58 8.99 19.94 1.54
CA PRO A 58 10.04 20.92 1.81
C PRO A 58 10.19 21.22 3.30
N ASP A 59 9.09 21.14 4.05
CA ASP A 59 9.05 21.52 5.47
C ASP A 59 9.42 20.37 6.43
N SER A 60 9.54 19.12 5.94
CA SER A 60 9.76 17.95 6.79
C SER A 60 10.38 16.77 6.04
N GLU A 61 11.63 16.45 6.38
CA GLU A 61 12.32 15.24 5.89
C GLU A 61 11.60 13.95 6.34
N ARG A 62 11.01 13.94 7.54
CA ARG A 62 10.25 12.78 8.05
C ARG A 62 9.01 12.52 7.23
N ASP A 63 8.32 13.59 6.82
CA ASP A 63 7.15 13.46 5.95
C ASP A 63 7.55 12.98 4.56
N THR A 64 8.69 13.45 4.03
CA THR A 64 9.27 12.93 2.79
C THR A 64 9.58 11.44 2.90
N ALA A 65 10.24 11.01 3.97
CA ALA A 65 10.57 9.60 4.21
C ALA A 65 9.31 8.72 4.32
N PHE A 66 8.27 9.20 5.00
CA PHE A 66 6.99 8.49 5.06
C PHE A 66 6.33 8.39 3.67
N ALA A 67 6.31 9.49 2.92
CA ALA A 67 5.75 9.51 1.57
C ALA A 67 6.48 8.56 0.61
N GLU A 68 7.81 8.48 0.68
CA GLU A 68 8.58 7.50 -0.07
C GLU A 68 8.28 6.05 0.36
N GLY A 69 8.03 5.81 1.65
CA GLY A 69 7.60 4.50 2.15
C GLY A 69 6.26 4.06 1.53
N LEU A 70 5.28 4.96 1.47
CA LEU A 70 4.00 4.70 0.80
C LEU A 70 4.19 4.41 -0.69
N ARG A 71 4.96 5.28 -1.37
CA ARG A 71 5.24 5.15 -2.79
C ARG A 71 5.95 3.84 -3.11
N HIS A 72 6.90 3.43 -2.28
CA HIS A 72 7.60 2.16 -2.43
C HIS A 72 6.62 0.97 -2.39
N ALA A 73 5.69 0.94 -1.43
CA ALA A 73 4.69 -0.11 -1.35
C ALA A 73 3.81 -0.17 -2.60
N GLY A 74 3.36 0.99 -3.09
CA GLY A 74 2.58 1.08 -4.32
C GLY A 74 3.33 0.60 -5.56
N LEU A 75 4.63 0.94 -5.68
CA LEU A 75 5.47 0.45 -6.77
C LEU A 75 5.63 -1.08 -6.77
N GLN A 76 5.63 -1.74 -5.60
CA GLN A 76 5.63 -3.20 -5.54
C GLN A 76 4.34 -3.80 -6.14
N ILE A 77 3.20 -3.19 -5.85
CA ILE A 77 1.90 -3.60 -6.39
C ILE A 77 1.88 -3.39 -7.91
N VAL A 78 2.26 -2.21 -8.39
CA VAL A 78 2.31 -1.89 -9.83
C VAL A 78 3.27 -2.82 -10.58
N LYS A 79 4.39 -3.20 -9.96
CA LYS A 79 5.30 -4.19 -10.52
C LYS A 79 4.62 -5.55 -10.62
N ALA A 80 3.94 -6.01 -9.57
CA ALA A 80 3.25 -7.29 -9.55
C ALA A 80 2.17 -7.41 -10.64
N THR A 81 1.46 -6.33 -10.97
CA THR A 81 0.46 -6.34 -12.05
C THR A 81 1.06 -6.40 -13.46
N LYS A 82 2.36 -6.15 -13.61
CA LYS A 82 3.06 -6.04 -14.91
C LYS A 82 4.07 -7.15 -15.15
N ILE A 83 4.46 -7.90 -14.12
CA ILE A 83 5.40 -9.00 -14.25
C ILE A 83 4.82 -10.07 -15.18
N ASN A 84 5.64 -10.51 -16.15
CA ASN A 84 5.36 -11.73 -16.89
C ASN A 84 5.62 -12.94 -15.98
N THR A 85 4.54 -13.61 -15.55
CA THR A 85 4.59 -14.74 -14.64
C THR A 85 5.38 -15.94 -15.20
N LYS A 86 5.52 -16.08 -16.52
CA LYS A 86 6.31 -17.15 -17.15
C LYS A 86 7.82 -16.99 -16.92
N LEU A 87 8.28 -15.77 -16.61
CA LEU A 87 9.69 -15.45 -16.36
C LEU A 87 10.06 -15.53 -14.88
N LEU A 88 9.11 -15.80 -13.99
CA LEU A 88 9.38 -15.98 -12.57
C LEU A 88 10.06 -17.34 -12.37
N ARG A 89 11.31 -17.32 -11.89
CA ARG A 89 12.00 -18.55 -11.46
C ARG A 89 11.24 -19.16 -10.28
N LYS A 90 11.13 -20.49 -10.23
CA LYS A 90 10.45 -21.21 -9.13
C LYS A 90 11.12 -21.04 -7.76
N ASP A 91 12.36 -20.51 -7.74
CA ASP A 91 13.24 -20.54 -6.58
C ASP A 91 13.14 -19.26 -5.74
N HIS A 92 11.93 -18.71 -5.56
CA HIS A 92 11.75 -17.69 -4.52
C HIS A 92 11.92 -18.41 -3.18
N ALA A 93 13.12 -18.30 -2.60
CA ALA A 93 13.42 -18.91 -1.31
C ALA A 93 12.30 -18.58 -0.32
N PRO A 94 11.79 -19.55 0.45
CA PRO A 94 10.82 -19.27 1.48
C PRO A 94 11.37 -18.16 2.38
N ARG A 95 10.53 -17.17 2.72
CA ARG A 95 10.90 -16.11 3.65
C ARG A 95 11.59 -16.77 4.86
N PRO A 96 12.83 -16.40 5.23
CA PRO A 96 13.51 -17.03 6.34
C PRO A 96 12.58 -16.95 7.55
N LYS A 97 12.36 -18.10 8.21
CA LYS A 97 11.55 -18.12 9.43
C LYS A 97 12.20 -17.14 10.41
N PRO A 98 11.43 -16.26 11.07
CA PRO A 98 12.00 -15.40 12.11
C PRO A 98 12.75 -16.30 13.09
N SER A 99 14.02 -16.01 13.31
CA SER A 99 14.82 -16.69 14.33
C SER A 99 14.08 -16.54 15.65
N THR A 100 13.57 -17.64 16.18
CA THR A 100 13.18 -17.77 17.57
C THR A 100 14.43 -17.50 18.40
N GLU A 101 14.65 -16.23 18.76
CA GLU A 101 15.59 -15.90 19.81
C GLU A 101 15.08 -16.54 21.10
N GLN A 102 16.00 -17.25 21.72
CA GLN A 102 15.84 -18.05 22.93
C GLN A 102 15.46 -17.15 24.11
N PRO A 103 14.77 -17.69 25.14
CA PRO A 103 14.52 -16.95 26.36
C PRO A 103 15.86 -16.60 27.02
N GLY A 104 16.14 -15.29 27.12
CA GLY A 104 17.25 -14.79 27.93
C GLY A 104 16.98 -15.06 29.41
N THR A 105 17.92 -15.75 30.04
CA THR A 105 18.16 -15.74 31.50
C THR A 105 18.49 -14.37 32.02
#